data_AF-A0AAD7LED0-F1
#
_entry.id   AF-A0AAD7LED0-F1
#
_cell.length_a   1.000
_cell.length_b   1.000
_cell.length_c   1.000
_cell.angle_alpha   90.00
_cell.angle_beta   90.00
_cell.angle_gamma   90.00
#
_symmetry.space_group_name_H-M   'P 1'
#
loop_
_entity.id
_entity.type
_entity.pdbx_description
1 polymer ?
#
loop_
_entity_poly.entity_id
_entity_poly.type
_entity_poly.pdbx_seq_one_letter_code
_entity_poly.pdbx_strand_id
1 'polypeptide(L)'
;MEMVSCVNGTLASWLFGNRSMPTLTWEQRMQISIGIAKGLWVFHKNPVEKMVHGNIKTTNILLNEKLEAKIAGSISSNLKWKKMYGLEANLEDVFSFGIVLMQILAGRNTRTLVGEARGAILTGNVSSMADPCLNGAYIQSEFWNLLSISVLLYLQKRT
;
A
#
# COMPACT_ATOMS: atom_id res chain seq x y z
N MET A 1 6.75 25.32 -3.70
CA MET A 1 6.40 23.89 -3.59
C MET A 1 6.47 23.33 -4.99
N GLU A 2 7.53 22.60 -5.34
CA GLU A 2 7.62 21.97 -6.67
C GLU A 2 6.37 21.10 -6.86
N MET A 3 5.63 21.34 -7.96
CA MET A 3 4.61 20.40 -8.39
C MET A 3 5.33 19.12 -8.77
N VAL A 4 5.36 18.15 -7.87
CA VAL A 4 5.89 16.81 -8.16
C VAL A 4 4.95 16.18 -9.18
N SER A 5 5.33 16.22 -10.46
CA SER A 5 4.56 15.62 -11.53
C SER A 5 4.59 14.10 -11.39
N CYS A 6 3.40 13.50 -11.33
CA CYS A 6 3.25 12.04 -11.26
C CYS A 6 3.12 11.44 -12.66
N VAL A 7 4.20 11.55 -13.45
CA VAL A 7 4.22 11.16 -14.86
C VAL A 7 4.13 9.65 -15.10
N ASN A 8 4.48 8.83 -14.10
CA ASN A 8 4.47 7.37 -14.20
C ASN A 8 3.08 6.77 -13.92
N GLY A 9 2.05 7.58 -13.69
CA GLY A 9 0.68 7.10 -13.52
C GLY A 9 0.45 6.39 -12.18
N THR A 10 -0.49 5.44 -12.15
CA THR A 10 -0.95 4.78 -10.91
C THR A 10 -0.18 3.50 -10.61
N LEU A 11 0.04 3.17 -9.34
CA LEU A 11 0.62 1.90 -8.92
C LEU A 11 -0.18 0.69 -9.43
N ALA A 12 -1.51 0.80 -9.53
CA ALA A 12 -2.35 -0.24 -10.12
C ALA A 12 -1.97 -0.56 -11.58
N SER A 13 -1.60 0.46 -12.37
CA SER A 13 -1.14 0.28 -13.74
C SER A 13 0.18 -0.49 -13.81
N TRP A 14 1.08 -0.29 -12.84
CA TRP A 14 2.36 -1.01 -12.77
C TRP A 14 2.22 -2.44 -12.27
N LEU A 15 1.30 -2.70 -11.33
CA LEU A 15 1.13 -4.03 -10.74
C LEU A 15 0.19 -4.94 -11.56
N PHE A 16 -0.88 -4.38 -12.14
CA PHE A 16 -1.96 -5.17 -12.77
C PHE A 16 -2.22 -4.80 -14.23
N GLY A 17 -1.46 -3.84 -14.77
CA GLY A 17 -1.60 -3.40 -16.15
C GLY A 17 -1.19 -4.47 -17.17
N ASN A 18 -1.31 -4.11 -18.44
CA ASN A 18 -0.87 -4.95 -19.54
C ASN A 18 0.66 -5.10 -19.56
N ARG A 19 1.15 -6.16 -20.24
CA ARG A 19 2.57 -6.55 -20.30
C ARG A 19 3.51 -5.53 -20.95
N SER A 20 3.00 -4.38 -21.41
CA SER A 20 3.81 -3.30 -21.97
C SER A 20 4.52 -2.46 -20.91
N MET A 21 4.09 -2.53 -19.64
CA MET A 21 4.80 -1.86 -18.56
C MET A 21 6.00 -2.68 -18.07
N PRO A 22 7.15 -2.05 -17.79
CA PRO A 22 8.26 -2.72 -17.14
C PRO A 22 7.85 -3.27 -15.76
N THR A 23 8.38 -4.44 -15.39
CA THR A 23 8.18 -5.02 -14.07
C THR A 23 8.89 -4.18 -13.00
N LEU A 24 8.17 -3.83 -11.93
CA LEU A 24 8.79 -3.23 -10.74
C LEU A 24 9.72 -4.24 -10.06
N THR A 25 10.98 -3.85 -9.86
CA THR A 25 11.95 -4.65 -9.11
C THR A 25 11.55 -4.74 -7.63
N TRP A 26 12.13 -5.69 -6.91
CA TRP A 26 11.94 -5.80 -5.46
C TRP A 26 12.28 -4.50 -4.72
N GLU A 27 13.41 -3.89 -5.05
CA GLU A 27 13.85 -2.63 -4.45
C GLU A 27 12.83 -1.50 -4.69
N GLN A 28 12.33 -1.36 -5.93
CA GLN A 28 11.31 -0.36 -6.25
C GLN A 28 10.01 -0.60 -5.46
N ARG A 29 9.58 -1.86 -5.31
CA ARG A 29 8.41 -2.22 -4.49
C ARG A 29 8.59 -1.85 -3.02
N MET A 30 9.80 -2.04 -2.48
CA MET A 30 10.14 -1.61 -1.11
C MET A 30 10.11 -0.09 -0.97
N GLN A 31 10.72 0.65 -1.90
CA GLN A 31 10.72 2.12 -1.89
C GLN A 31 9.31 2.70 -2.02
N ILE A 32 8.47 2.13 -2.89
CA ILE A 32 7.06 2.49 -3.02
C ILE A 32 6.32 2.25 -1.70
N SER A 33 6.50 1.08 -1.07
CA SER A 33 5.87 0.73 0.21
C SER A 33 6.25 1.73 1.32
N ILE A 34 7.53 2.09 1.40
CA ILE A 34 8.04 3.10 2.33
C ILE A 34 7.47 4.49 2.01
N GLY A 35 7.39 4.87 0.73
CA GLY A 35 6.83 6.14 0.28
C GLY A 35 5.36 6.32 0.69
N ILE A 36 4.55 5.26 0.53
CA ILE A 36 3.16 5.25 0.99
C ILE A 36 3.10 5.41 2.51
N ALA A 37 3.89 4.64 3.27
CA ALA A 37 3.93 4.74 4.72
C ALA A 37 4.31 6.15 5.21
N LYS A 38 5.30 6.79 4.57
CA LYS A 38 5.70 8.18 4.85
C LYS A 38 4.56 9.15 4.56
N GLY A 39 3.87 8.99 3.43
CA GLY A 39 2.72 9.83 3.08
C GLY A 39 1.58 9.74 4.10
N LEU A 40 1.23 8.52 4.51
CA LEU A 40 0.23 8.28 5.55
C LEU A 40 0.65 8.88 6.90
N TRP A 41 1.91 8.71 7.28
CA TRP A 41 2.43 9.28 8.52
C TRP A 41 2.32 10.81 8.56
N VAL A 42 2.62 11.49 7.44
CA VAL A 42 2.47 12.96 7.33
C VAL A 42 1.00 13.36 7.52
N PHE A 43 0.06 12.63 6.92
CA PHE A 43 -1.37 12.91 7.07
C PHE A 43 -1.88 12.67 8.49
N HIS A 44 -1.49 11.56 9.11
CA HIS A 44 -1.96 11.17 10.44
C HIS A 44 -1.31 11.95 11.58
N LYS A 45 -0.06 12.41 11.42
CA LYS A 45 0.69 13.16 12.45
C LYS A 45 0.44 14.67 12.39
N ASN A 46 -0.24 15.19 11.37
CA ASN A 46 -0.49 16.63 11.25
C ASN A 46 -1.26 17.15 12.49
N PRO A 47 -0.66 18.04 13.29
CA PRO A 47 -1.23 18.49 14.57
C PRO A 47 -2.35 19.53 14.40
N VAL A 48 -2.48 20.13 13.21
CA VAL A 48 -3.45 21.19 12.92
C VAL A 48 -4.77 20.59 12.45
N GLU A 49 -4.69 19.59 11.56
CA GLU A 49 -5.83 18.80 11.15
C GLU A 49 -5.38 17.35 10.95
N LYS A 50 -5.90 16.41 11.76
CA LYS A 50 -5.75 14.98 11.45
C LYS A 50 -6.40 14.74 10.09
N MET A 51 -5.58 14.58 9.07
CA MET A 51 -6.04 14.32 7.71
C MET A 51 -6.16 12.82 7.53
N VAL A 52 -7.39 12.37 7.28
CA VAL A 52 -7.67 10.99 6.89
C VAL A 52 -7.82 11.01 5.38
N HIS A 53 -7.13 10.10 4.69
CA HIS A 53 -7.32 9.97 3.25
C HIS A 53 -8.67 9.31 2.93
N GLY A 54 -8.98 8.18 3.58
CA GLY A 54 -10.27 7.48 3.51
C GLY A 54 -10.50 6.69 2.22
N ASN A 55 -9.49 6.63 1.35
CA ASN A 55 -9.58 5.95 0.05
C ASN A 55 -8.21 5.44 -0.39
N ILE A 56 -7.46 4.80 0.51
CA ILE A 56 -6.16 4.21 0.19
C ILE A 56 -6.37 2.97 -0.66
N LYS A 57 -5.87 3.01 -1.89
CA LYS A 57 -5.91 1.92 -2.87
C LYS A 57 -4.87 2.17 -3.95
N THR A 58 -4.45 1.11 -4.65
CA THR A 58 -3.41 1.16 -5.68
C THR A 58 -3.71 2.13 -6.84
N THR A 59 -4.97 2.43 -7.15
CA THR A 59 -5.35 3.44 -8.16
C THR A 59 -5.21 4.88 -7.67
N ASN A 60 -5.10 5.09 -6.37
CA ASN A 60 -4.91 6.37 -5.70
C ASN A 60 -3.44 6.56 -5.24
N ILE A 61 -2.56 5.61 -5.53
CA ILE A 61 -1.12 5.79 -5.34
C ILE A 61 -0.53 6.13 -6.71
N LEU A 62 -0.02 7.35 -6.84
CA LEU A 62 0.66 7.82 -8.04
C LEU A 62 2.17 7.69 -7.88
N LEU A 63 2.86 7.49 -9.01
CA LEU A 63 4.32 7.39 -9.05
C LEU A 63 4.89 8.62 -9.76
N ASN A 64 5.85 9.30 -9.12
CA ASN A 64 6.60 10.40 -9.75
C ASN A 64 7.68 9.88 -10.70
N GLU A 65 8.43 10.78 -11.31
CA GLU A 65 9.52 10.48 -12.26
C GLU A 65 10.58 9.50 -11.70
N LYS A 66 10.76 9.45 -10.36
CA LYS A 66 11.70 8.57 -9.66
C LYS A 66 11.03 7.29 -9.13
N LEU A 67 9.79 7.02 -9.53
CA LEU A 67 8.95 5.92 -9.01
C LEU A 67 8.69 6.01 -7.50
N GLU A 68 8.79 7.21 -6.92
CA GLU A 68 8.38 7.42 -5.53
C GLU A 68 6.87 7.56 -5.44
N ALA A 69 6.28 6.91 -4.43
CA ALA A 69 4.85 6.95 -4.20
C ALA A 69 4.37 8.31 -3.66
N LYS A 70 3.27 8.80 -4.24
CA LYS A 70 2.48 9.94 -3.77
C LYS A 70 1.03 9.50 -3.61
N ILE A 71 0.44 9.79 -2.46
CA ILE A 71 -0.97 9.49 -2.20
C ILE A 71 -1.81 10.59 -2.85
N ALA A 72 -2.69 10.21 -3.77
CA ALA A 72 -3.57 11.09 -4.52
C ALA A 72 -5.03 10.74 -4.30
N GLY A 73 -5.91 11.67 -4.65
CA GLY A 73 -7.34 11.55 -4.42
C GLY A 73 -7.83 12.59 -3.41
N SER A 74 -9.15 12.81 -3.41
CA SER A 74 -9.75 13.79 -2.52
C SER A 74 -9.64 13.30 -1.07
N ILE A 75 -8.90 14.04 -0.25
CA ILE A 75 -8.99 13.97 1.21
C ILE A 75 -10.45 14.22 1.56
N SER A 76 -11.10 13.30 2.29
CA SER A 76 -12.49 13.52 2.73
C SER A 76 -12.52 14.70 3.71
N SER A 77 -12.72 15.91 3.20
CA SER A 77 -12.75 17.16 3.95
C SER A 77 -14.09 17.40 4.64
N ASN A 78 -14.99 16.41 4.65
CA ASN A 78 -16.31 16.57 5.24
C ASN A 78 -16.16 16.79 6.75
N LEU A 79 -16.38 18.03 7.21
CA LEU A 79 -16.20 18.45 8.60
C LEU A 79 -17.05 17.62 9.58
N LYS A 80 -18.16 17.02 9.10
CA LYS A 80 -18.97 16.04 9.83
C LYS A 80 -18.21 14.73 10.12
N TRP A 81 -17.37 14.27 9.19
CA TRP A 81 -16.59 13.03 9.33
C TRP A 81 -15.45 13.18 10.35
N LYS A 82 -14.75 14.33 10.33
CA LYS A 82 -13.69 14.68 11.29
C LYS A 82 -14.12 14.60 12.76
N LYS A 83 -15.36 15.02 13.07
CA LYS A 83 -15.90 15.00 14.45
C LYS A 83 -16.44 13.64 14.89
N MET A 84 -16.86 12.80 13.96
CA MET A 84 -17.56 11.55 14.27
C MET A 84 -16.64 10.32 14.30
N TYR A 85 -15.52 10.32 13.53
CA TYR A 85 -14.75 9.09 13.27
C TYR A 85 -13.21 9.26 13.36
N GLY A 86 -12.67 10.35 13.92
CA GLY A 86 -11.25 10.72 13.76
C GLY A 86 -10.20 9.64 14.08
N LEU A 87 -10.46 8.69 14.98
CA LEU A 87 -9.58 7.54 15.24
C LEU A 87 -9.90 6.35 14.31
N GLU A 88 -11.17 5.99 14.17
CA GLU A 88 -11.63 4.90 13.29
C GLU A 88 -11.23 5.10 11.83
N ALA A 89 -11.23 6.36 11.38
CA ALA A 89 -10.84 6.75 10.04
C ALA A 89 -9.33 6.54 9.79
N ASN A 90 -8.47 6.80 10.79
CA ASN A 90 -7.05 6.46 10.70
C ASN A 90 -6.85 4.94 10.62
N LEU A 91 -7.64 4.16 11.35
CA LEU A 91 -7.61 2.71 11.28
C LEU A 91 -8.04 2.20 9.89
N GLU A 92 -8.98 2.86 9.22
CA GLU A 92 -9.37 2.52 7.85
C GLU A 92 -8.23 2.77 6.85
N ASP A 93 -7.48 3.86 6.99
CA ASP A 93 -6.29 4.13 6.15
C ASP A 93 -5.20 3.07 6.38
N VAL A 94 -4.95 2.71 7.65
CA VAL A 94 -3.96 1.69 8.03
C VAL A 94 -4.38 0.31 7.52
N PHE A 95 -5.65 -0.06 7.71
CA PHE A 95 -6.26 -1.27 7.17
C PHE A 95 -6.07 -1.37 5.66
N SER A 96 -6.43 -0.30 4.96
CA SER A 96 -6.35 -0.23 3.51
C SER A 96 -4.91 -0.28 3.01
N PHE A 97 -3.98 0.32 3.76
CA PHE A 97 -2.55 0.21 3.47
C PHE A 97 -2.04 -1.24 3.58
N GLY A 98 -2.50 -2.00 4.57
CA GLY A 98 -2.20 -3.43 4.68
C GLY A 98 -2.57 -4.21 3.41
N ILE A 99 -3.75 -3.94 2.85
CA ILE A 99 -4.18 -4.55 1.57
C ILE A 99 -3.27 -4.13 0.41
N VAL A 100 -2.92 -2.84 0.32
CA VAL A 100 -2.02 -2.33 -0.73
C VAL A 100 -0.65 -3.00 -0.65
N LEU A 101 -0.10 -3.22 0.55
CA LEU A 101 1.16 -3.94 0.72
C LEU A 101 1.07 -5.39 0.21
N MET A 102 0.00 -6.13 0.54
CA MET A 102 -0.20 -7.49 0.02
C MET A 102 -0.27 -7.50 -1.51
N GLN A 103 -0.92 -6.50 -2.11
CA GLN A 103 -1.00 -6.33 -3.56
C GLN A 103 0.38 -6.04 -4.19
N ILE A 104 1.21 -5.21 -3.55
CA ILE A 104 2.59 -4.95 -3.98
C ILE A 104 3.42 -6.23 -3.94
N LEU A 105 3.28 -7.05 -2.89
CA LEU A 105 4.00 -8.31 -2.73
C LEU A 105 3.59 -9.35 -3.78
N ALA A 106 2.29 -9.44 -4.07
CA ALA A 106 1.72 -10.51 -4.89
C ALA A 106 1.53 -10.16 -6.37
N GLY A 107 1.60 -8.86 -6.74
CA GLY A 107 1.40 -8.44 -8.14
C GLY A 107 0.01 -8.66 -8.69
N ARG A 108 -1.00 -8.83 -7.83
CA ARG A 108 -2.39 -9.08 -8.26
C ARG A 108 -3.40 -8.44 -7.35
N ASN A 109 -4.58 -8.15 -7.90
CA ASN A 109 -5.70 -7.57 -7.17
C ASN A 109 -6.80 -8.62 -6.97
N THR A 110 -6.67 -9.44 -5.92
CA THR A 110 -7.68 -10.44 -5.56
C THR A 110 -8.07 -10.34 -4.10
N ARG A 111 -9.34 -10.67 -3.81
CA ARG A 111 -9.87 -10.74 -2.43
C ARG A 111 -9.27 -11.89 -1.63
N THR A 112 -8.71 -12.89 -2.31
CA THR A 112 -8.12 -14.08 -1.68
C THR A 112 -6.79 -13.79 -1.01
N LEU A 113 -6.12 -12.67 -1.33
CA LEU A 113 -4.80 -12.32 -0.81
C LEU A 113 -4.70 -12.37 0.72
N VAL A 114 -5.74 -11.96 1.43
CA VAL A 114 -5.74 -11.97 2.90
C VAL A 114 -5.66 -13.40 3.45
N GLY A 115 -6.45 -14.31 2.88
CA GLY A 115 -6.44 -15.72 3.27
C GLY A 115 -5.12 -16.39 2.94
N GLU A 116 -4.61 -16.12 1.73
CA GLU A 116 -3.34 -16.65 1.25
C GLU A 116 -2.16 -16.11 2.09
N ALA A 117 -2.15 -14.82 2.43
CA ALA A 117 -1.12 -14.20 3.29
C ALA A 117 -1.08 -14.86 4.67
N ARG A 118 -2.26 -15.09 5.29
CA ARG A 118 -2.34 -15.79 6.58
C ARG A 118 -1.86 -17.23 6.47
N GLY A 119 -2.25 -17.95 5.41
CA GLY A 119 -1.79 -19.31 5.16
C GLY A 119 -0.28 -19.39 4.95
N ALA A 120 0.29 -18.46 4.20
CA ALA A 120 1.72 -18.36 3.94
C ALA A 120 2.52 -18.13 5.23
N ILE A 121 2.06 -17.23 6.11
CA ILE A 121 2.68 -17.00 7.43
C ILE A 121 2.58 -18.25 8.31
N LEU A 122 1.40 -18.88 8.37
CA LEU A 122 1.18 -20.08 9.21
C LEU A 122 2.04 -21.27 8.77
N THR A 123 2.24 -21.43 7.46
CA THR A 123 3.00 -22.55 6.89
C THR A 123 4.50 -22.27 6.79
N GLY A 124 4.94 -21.04 7.05
CA GLY A 124 6.33 -20.65 6.83
C GLY A 124 6.72 -20.42 5.36
N ASN A 125 5.77 -20.54 4.42
CA ASN A 125 6.04 -20.46 2.98
C ASN A 125 5.54 -19.16 2.37
N VAL A 126 6.26 -18.07 2.59
CA VAL A 126 5.93 -16.74 2.03
C VAL A 126 6.18 -16.64 0.52
N SER A 127 7.02 -17.51 -0.03
CA SER A 127 7.30 -17.55 -1.47
C SER A 127 6.05 -17.87 -2.30
N SER A 128 5.06 -18.56 -1.71
CA SER A 128 3.75 -18.82 -2.33
C SER A 128 2.95 -17.54 -2.62
N MET A 129 3.26 -16.44 -1.93
CA MET A 129 2.62 -15.13 -2.11
C MET A 129 3.36 -14.24 -3.10
N ALA A 130 4.61 -14.55 -3.43
CA ALA A 130 5.45 -13.66 -4.21
C ALA A 130 4.92 -13.50 -5.64
N ASP A 131 4.95 -12.26 -6.12
CA ASP A 131 4.62 -11.94 -7.50
C ASP A 131 5.48 -12.78 -8.47
N PRO A 132 4.87 -13.62 -9.33
CA PRO A 132 5.59 -14.45 -10.28
C PRO A 132 6.56 -13.66 -11.18
N CYS A 133 6.27 -12.39 -11.48
CA CYS A 133 7.15 -11.59 -12.34
C CYS A 133 8.44 -11.14 -11.66
N LEU A 134 8.57 -11.30 -10.33
CA LEU A 134 9.85 -11.16 -9.63
C LEU A 134 10.77 -12.37 -9.87
N ASN A 135 10.25 -13.53 -10.26
CA ASN A 135 11.03 -14.74 -10.55
C ASN A 135 12.07 -15.08 -9.45
N GLY A 136 11.68 -14.97 -8.18
CA GLY A 136 12.58 -15.21 -7.04
C GLY A 136 13.55 -14.07 -6.71
N ALA A 137 13.58 -12.98 -7.47
CA ALA A 137 14.43 -11.82 -7.23
C ALA A 137 13.88 -10.90 -6.12
N TYR A 138 13.79 -11.43 -4.90
CA TYR A 138 13.44 -10.70 -3.68
C TYR A 138 14.13 -11.32 -2.47
N ILE A 139 14.24 -10.55 -1.39
CA ILE A 139 14.86 -11.03 -0.15
C ILE A 139 13.76 -11.66 0.72
N GLN A 140 13.85 -12.97 0.98
CA GLN A 140 12.79 -13.71 1.69
C GLN A 140 12.49 -13.17 3.10
N SER A 141 13.52 -12.77 3.84
CA SER A 141 13.35 -12.19 5.19
C SER A 141 12.63 -10.84 5.15
N GLU A 142 12.94 -9.99 4.17
CA GLU A 142 12.25 -8.71 3.96
C GLU A 142 10.81 -8.93 3.52
N PHE A 143 10.59 -9.89 2.62
CA PHE A 143 9.25 -10.29 2.18
C PHE A 143 8.42 -10.76 3.37
N TRP A 144 8.97 -11.64 4.21
CA TRP A 144 8.33 -12.12 5.43
C TRP A 144 7.93 -10.96 6.35
N ASN A 145 8.85 -10.03 6.59
CA ASN A 145 8.61 -8.86 7.43
C ASN A 145 7.49 -7.99 6.87
N LEU A 146 7.52 -7.68 5.57
CA LEU A 146 6.53 -6.84 4.94
C LEU A 146 5.15 -7.52 4.87
N LEU A 147 5.11 -8.82 4.60
CA LEU A 147 3.87 -9.61 4.63
C LEU A 147 3.28 -9.64 6.05
N SER A 148 4.11 -9.87 7.06
CA SER A 148 3.69 -9.87 8.47
C SER A 148 3.12 -8.52 8.88
N ILE A 149 3.81 -7.42 8.55
CA ILE A 149 3.31 -6.06 8.77
C ILE A 149 1.96 -5.87 8.06
N SER A 150 1.85 -6.26 6.79
CA SER A 150 0.62 -6.08 6.01
C SER A 150 -0.60 -6.77 6.66
N VAL A 151 -0.41 -7.97 7.22
CA VAL A 151 -1.46 -8.70 7.95
C VAL A 151 -1.79 -8.00 9.27
N LEU A 152 -0.80 -7.54 10.02
CA LEU A 152 -1.02 -6.79 11.27
C LEU A 152 -1.80 -5.49 11.03
N LEU A 153 -1.50 -4.76 9.94
CA LEU A 153 -2.23 -3.55 9.56
C LEU A 153 -3.68 -3.87 9.16
N TYR A 154 -3.89 -4.96 8.41
CA TYR A 154 -5.24 -5.43 8.06
C TYR A 154 -6.10 -5.79 9.29
N LEU A 155 -5.50 -6.30 10.37
CA LEU A 155 -6.24 -6.68 11.57
C LEU A 155 -6.72 -5.47 12.40
N GLN A 156 -6.25 -4.26 12.13
CA GLN A 156 -6.64 -3.04 12.85
C GLN A 156 -8.13 -2.65 12.68
N LYS A 157 -8.84 -3.21 11.69
CA LYS A 157 -10.28 -3.00 11.49
C LYS A 157 -11.16 -3.79 12.47
N ARG A 158 -10.58 -4.65 13.31
CA ARG A 158 -11.30 -5.51 14.25
C ARG A 158 -10.92 -5.21 15.71
N THR A 159 -11.32 -4.05 16.20
CA THR A 159 -11.54 -3.79 17.64
C THR A 159 -12.64 -2.76 17.79
#